data_AF-A0A166X3S3-F1
#
_entry.id   AF-A0A166X3S3-F1
#
_cell.length_a   1.000
_cell.length_b   1.000
_cell.length_c   1.000
_cell.angle_alpha   90.00
_cell.angle_beta   90.00
_cell.angle_gamma   90.00
#
_symmetry.space_group_name_H-M   'P 1'
#
loop_
_entity.id
_entity.type
_entity.pdbx_description
1 polymer ?
#
loop_
_entity_poly.entity_id
_entity_poly.type
_entity_poly.pdbx_seq_one_letter_code
_entity_poly.pdbx_strand_id
1 'polypeptide(L)'
;MKIKLTNILLLFGLLLLSTASIKALAVNSLHLKGNYFLIDNDVVNHAYKLSFKSNNQVIISTDEDTSGLWQWHYQEQIYIRLNQPLIQYELPIAEHETHVYQVTALTINTATRGQNNQYIQHMQIWHKEEQKELSAYTQTNSAVFVKQRQLQKWPTQLVNKTWEIEYIDEVTHVDTPWFKAPSTASVTFNADGTGSIQHWDNTQSELVWKIKGKRLILHYQSGTNSIKYVLRVLDYFDDIGLRFVAKQKNKTTQKSQWLHGLMVEKQDVTLTHEQVVGQWHISGRFHDYYSDHVAIANIAHTASKWSIDSRGQLYREKLDHPELGTVLNCPDDSCYISCQFYYELLARKGNTLYVNFYFYSEFYPQGPLKMQGKRIVKVERQDQLGIDAFSESFLGYTNMTLESEGTSTPYFFSMMPTPDGHAVSEVTTPKGTGTFSVIDGKLHTYIDQQEMIFEMTHFDRDEFAVCQYSAKESCNTGRTGVFKFGHNAGPSPQ
;
A
#
# COMPACT_ATOMS: atom_id res chain seq x y z
N MET A 1 -48.27 -1.47 -59.40
CA MET A 1 -47.91 -1.63 -57.99
C MET A 1 -46.75 -0.66 -57.68
N LYS A 2 -47.03 0.51 -57.09
CA LYS A 2 -46.02 1.54 -56.82
C LYS A 2 -45.58 1.41 -55.36
N ILE A 3 -44.38 0.87 -55.13
CA ILE A 3 -43.76 0.85 -53.80
C ILE A 3 -43.45 2.31 -53.44
N LYS A 4 -44.07 2.80 -52.36
CA LYS A 4 -43.94 4.19 -51.91
C LYS A 4 -42.48 4.49 -51.54
N LEU A 5 -41.99 5.63 -52.04
CA LEU A 5 -40.65 6.19 -51.81
C LEU A 5 -40.26 6.39 -50.33
N THR A 6 -41.20 6.20 -49.40
CA THR A 6 -41.02 6.41 -47.95
C THR A 6 -40.11 5.37 -47.28
N ASN A 7 -39.92 4.18 -47.86
CA ASN A 7 -39.04 3.16 -47.26
C ASN A 7 -37.54 3.37 -47.54
N ILE A 8 -37.18 4.15 -48.57
CA ILE A 8 -35.76 4.40 -48.91
C ILE A 8 -35.17 5.49 -47.99
N LEU A 9 -35.95 6.50 -47.61
CA LEU A 9 -35.53 7.53 -46.66
C LEU A 9 -35.33 7.00 -45.23
N LEU A 10 -36.12 6.00 -44.82
CA LEU A 10 -35.97 5.38 -43.50
C LEU A 10 -34.72 4.47 -43.45
N LEU A 11 -34.41 3.75 -44.53
CA LEU A 11 -33.15 2.99 -44.63
C LEU A 11 -31.93 3.91 -44.70
N PHE A 12 -32.00 5.04 -45.41
CA PHE A 12 -30.91 6.03 -45.42
C PHE A 12 -30.74 6.73 -44.07
N GLY A 13 -31.83 7.01 -43.35
CA GLY A 13 -31.79 7.56 -41.98
C GLY A 13 -31.13 6.58 -40.99
N LEU A 14 -31.46 5.29 -41.06
CA LEU A 14 -30.84 4.24 -40.23
C LEU A 14 -29.37 3.98 -40.58
N LEU A 15 -28.96 4.08 -41.85
CA LEU A 15 -27.55 4.02 -42.26
C LEU A 15 -26.76 5.29 -41.87
N LEU A 16 -27.39 6.46 -41.87
CA LEU A 16 -26.77 7.71 -41.41
C LEU A 16 -26.64 7.75 -39.88
N LEU A 17 -27.61 7.20 -39.14
CA LEU A 17 -27.54 7.04 -37.68
C LEU A 17 -26.51 5.99 -37.24
N SER A 18 -26.34 4.89 -37.99
CA SER A 18 -25.29 3.91 -37.69
C SER A 18 -23.89 4.46 -37.99
N THR A 19 -23.73 5.24 -39.06
CA THR A 19 -22.44 5.89 -39.39
C THR A 19 -22.11 7.07 -38.48
N ALA A 20 -23.11 7.82 -37.98
CA ALA A 20 -22.91 8.84 -36.96
C ALA A 20 -22.54 8.24 -35.59
N SER A 21 -23.12 7.09 -35.23
CA SER A 21 -22.77 6.36 -33.98
C SER A 21 -21.36 5.78 -34.03
N ILE A 22 -20.93 5.24 -35.18
CA ILE A 22 -19.56 4.76 -35.38
C ILE A 22 -18.55 5.93 -35.39
N LYS A 23 -18.92 7.09 -35.94
CA LYS A 23 -18.08 8.31 -35.86
C LYS A 23 -18.00 8.88 -34.44
N ALA A 24 -19.07 8.85 -33.65
CA ALA A 24 -19.03 9.29 -32.25
C ALA A 24 -18.14 8.38 -31.38
N LEU A 25 -18.14 7.06 -31.62
CA LEU A 25 -17.18 6.14 -31.01
C LEU A 25 -15.74 6.33 -31.53
N ALA A 26 -15.55 6.68 -32.81
CA ALA A 26 -14.24 6.93 -33.40
C ALA A 26 -13.61 8.29 -33.01
N VAL A 27 -14.41 9.28 -32.61
CA VAL A 27 -13.89 10.59 -32.17
C VAL A 27 -13.23 10.49 -30.79
N ASN A 28 -13.64 9.56 -29.92
CA ASN A 28 -12.98 9.34 -28.62
C ASN A 28 -11.77 8.38 -28.69
N SER A 29 -11.68 7.50 -29.70
CA SER A 29 -10.52 6.60 -29.88
C SER A 29 -9.27 7.30 -30.43
N LEU A 30 -9.38 8.57 -30.87
CA LEU A 30 -8.31 9.27 -31.59
C LEU A 30 -7.12 9.77 -30.74
N HIS A 31 -7.15 9.65 -29.41
CA HIS A 31 -6.20 10.38 -28.55
C HIS A 31 -5.24 9.55 -27.69
N LEU A 32 -5.33 8.22 -27.71
CA LEU A 32 -4.49 7.36 -26.86
C LEU A 32 -3.11 7.01 -27.43
N LYS A 33 -2.66 7.62 -28.53
CA LYS A 33 -1.33 7.35 -29.09
C LYS A 33 -0.20 7.88 -28.19
N GLY A 34 0.81 7.04 -27.96
CA GLY A 34 2.06 7.41 -27.30
C GLY A 34 2.40 6.54 -26.09
N ASN A 35 3.34 7.04 -25.28
CA ASN A 35 3.78 6.35 -24.07
C ASN A 35 3.10 6.96 -22.84
N TYR A 36 2.58 6.09 -21.99
CA TYR A 36 1.90 6.40 -20.75
C TYR A 36 2.50 5.57 -19.62
N PHE A 37 2.30 6.02 -18.39
CA PHE A 37 2.55 5.25 -17.18
C PHE A 37 1.22 5.03 -16.47
N LEU A 38 1.00 3.80 -16.02
CA LEU A 38 0.00 3.44 -15.02
C LEU A 38 0.80 3.17 -13.74
N ILE A 39 0.67 4.05 -12.75
CA ILE A 39 1.48 4.07 -11.53
C ILE A 39 0.54 3.78 -10.37
N ASP A 40 0.71 2.64 -9.71
CA ASP A 40 -0.11 2.30 -8.54
C ASP A 40 0.09 3.35 -7.43
N ASN A 41 -0.97 3.60 -6.66
CA ASN A 41 -0.92 4.41 -5.44
C ASN A 41 -0.76 3.56 -4.18
N ASP A 42 -1.06 2.26 -4.26
CA ASP A 42 -0.96 1.31 -3.18
C ASP A 42 0.48 0.78 -3.00
N VAL A 43 0.65 -0.05 -1.97
CA VAL A 43 1.95 -0.48 -1.40
C VAL A 43 2.76 -1.37 -2.36
N VAL A 44 2.15 -1.90 -3.43
CA VAL A 44 2.83 -2.72 -4.43
C VAL A 44 3.44 -1.78 -5.47
N ASN A 45 4.72 -1.44 -5.31
CA ASN A 45 5.43 -0.35 -6.01
C ASN A 45 5.70 -0.57 -7.51
N HIS A 46 4.78 -1.24 -8.19
CA HIS A 46 4.83 -1.53 -9.60
C HIS A 46 4.26 -0.38 -10.43
N ALA A 47 4.97 -0.06 -11.51
CA ALA A 47 4.47 0.84 -12.54
C ALA A 47 4.48 0.12 -13.89
N TYR A 48 3.42 0.28 -14.68
CA TYR A 48 3.40 -0.20 -16.06
C TYR A 48 3.75 0.93 -17.00
N LYS A 49 4.69 0.70 -17.93
CA LYS A 49 4.84 1.58 -19.08
C LYS A 49 4.02 1.04 -20.25
N LEU A 50 3.00 1.79 -20.63
CA LEU A 50 2.05 1.46 -21.68
C LEU A 50 2.38 2.24 -22.96
N SER A 51 2.68 1.53 -24.05
CA SER A 51 3.05 2.14 -25.33
C SER A 51 1.98 1.85 -26.39
N PHE A 52 0.97 2.71 -26.44
CA PHE A 52 -0.18 2.60 -27.33
C PHE A 52 0.19 2.97 -28.78
N LYS A 53 -0.16 2.08 -29.70
CA LYS A 53 0.08 2.17 -31.15
C LYS A 53 -1.22 2.55 -31.89
N SER A 54 -1.10 2.89 -33.17
CA SER A 54 -2.22 3.32 -34.02
C SER A 54 -3.15 2.19 -34.47
N ASN A 55 -2.74 0.94 -34.32
CA ASN A 55 -3.46 -0.27 -34.73
C ASN A 55 -4.13 -0.99 -33.54
N ASN A 56 -4.53 -0.25 -32.51
CA ASN A 56 -5.10 -0.78 -31.27
C ASN A 56 -4.18 -1.75 -30.50
N GLN A 57 -2.90 -1.83 -30.84
CA GLN A 57 -1.92 -2.56 -30.05
C GLN A 57 -1.38 -1.69 -28.92
N VAL A 58 -1.06 -2.32 -27.80
CA VAL A 58 -0.33 -1.72 -26.70
C VAL A 58 0.82 -2.64 -26.31
N ILE A 59 1.99 -2.06 -26.09
CA ILE A 59 3.13 -2.77 -25.49
C ILE A 59 3.17 -2.38 -24.03
N ILE A 60 3.15 -3.37 -23.15
CA ILE A 60 3.32 -3.20 -21.71
C ILE A 60 4.74 -3.62 -21.38
N SER A 61 5.54 -2.64 -20.96
CA SER A 61 6.90 -2.92 -20.51
C SER A 61 6.94 -3.15 -19.01
N THR A 62 7.36 -4.34 -18.62
CA THR A 62 7.78 -4.75 -17.26
C THR A 62 9.20 -5.31 -17.36
N ASP A 63 9.53 -6.38 -16.62
CA ASP A 63 10.75 -7.19 -16.79
C ASP A 63 10.83 -7.84 -18.17
N GLU A 64 9.69 -8.30 -18.69
CA GLU A 64 9.53 -8.85 -20.02
C GLU A 64 8.41 -8.09 -20.73
N ASP A 65 8.73 -7.48 -21.87
CA ASP A 65 7.75 -6.73 -22.65
C ASP A 65 6.66 -7.69 -23.16
N THR A 66 5.40 -7.48 -22.77
CA THR A 66 4.24 -8.16 -23.35
C THR A 66 3.47 -7.20 -24.27
N SER A 67 2.65 -7.77 -25.14
CA SER A 67 1.78 -7.00 -26.02
C SER A 67 0.32 -7.37 -25.76
N GLY A 68 -0.57 -6.44 -26.08
CA GLY A 68 -1.99 -6.65 -25.98
C GLY A 68 -2.76 -5.84 -27.01
N LEU A 69 -4.06 -6.08 -27.04
CA LEU A 69 -5.01 -5.28 -27.80
C LEU A 69 -5.80 -4.42 -26.83
N TRP A 70 -5.93 -3.14 -27.14
CA TRP A 70 -6.72 -2.22 -26.34
C TRP A 70 -8.01 -1.82 -27.06
N GLN A 71 -9.06 -1.61 -26.29
CA GLN A 71 -10.37 -1.16 -26.74
C GLN A 71 -10.85 -0.05 -25.81
N TRP A 72 -11.54 0.93 -26.40
CA TRP A 72 -12.23 1.96 -25.64
C TRP A 72 -13.63 1.47 -25.31
N HIS A 73 -13.98 1.47 -24.03
CA HIS A 73 -15.32 1.12 -23.54
C HIS A 73 -16.09 2.38 -23.14
N TYR A 74 -17.40 2.23 -22.93
CA TYR A 74 -18.26 3.29 -22.39
C TYR A 74 -17.71 3.80 -21.04
N GLN A 75 -18.01 5.06 -20.69
CA GLN A 75 -17.55 5.71 -19.45
C GLN A 75 -16.03 5.94 -19.32
N GLU A 76 -15.35 6.22 -20.43
CA GLU A 76 -13.91 6.61 -20.42
C GLU A 76 -12.97 5.52 -19.90
N GLN A 77 -13.31 4.26 -20.16
CA GLN A 77 -12.51 3.10 -19.76
C GLN A 77 -11.68 2.57 -20.93
N ILE A 78 -10.40 2.28 -20.67
CA ILE A 78 -9.52 1.54 -21.58
C ILE A 78 -9.46 0.11 -21.10
N TYR A 79 -9.91 -0.83 -21.92
CA TYR A 79 -9.69 -2.25 -21.68
C TYR A 79 -8.49 -2.73 -22.49
N ILE A 80 -7.52 -3.36 -21.84
CA ILE A 80 -6.32 -3.93 -22.46
C ILE A 80 -6.34 -5.43 -22.22
N ARG A 81 -6.55 -6.22 -23.27
CA ARG A 81 -6.39 -7.68 -23.21
C ARG A 81 -4.97 -8.05 -23.58
N LEU A 82 -4.29 -8.82 -22.73
CA LEU A 82 -2.93 -9.27 -22.99
C LEU A 82 -2.92 -10.45 -23.96
N ASN A 83 -1.93 -10.47 -24.85
CA ASN A 83 -1.68 -11.62 -25.73
C ASN A 83 -1.05 -12.77 -24.96
N GLN A 84 -0.28 -12.46 -23.92
CA GLN A 84 0.29 -13.41 -22.97
C GLN A 84 0.10 -12.87 -21.54
N PRO A 85 -0.36 -13.70 -20.59
CA PRO A 85 -0.50 -13.28 -19.20
C PRO A 85 0.83 -12.79 -18.62
N LEU A 86 0.76 -11.75 -17.80
CA LEU A 86 1.91 -11.23 -17.08
C LEU A 86 1.97 -11.86 -15.69
N ILE A 87 2.99 -12.69 -15.43
CA ILE A 87 3.23 -13.29 -14.12
C ILE A 87 3.50 -12.18 -13.10
N GLN A 88 2.76 -12.20 -11.99
CA GLN A 88 3.01 -11.33 -10.83
C GLN A 88 3.89 -12.04 -9.81
N TYR A 89 3.52 -13.27 -9.42
CA TYR A 89 4.29 -14.10 -8.49
C TYR A 89 3.93 -15.59 -8.64
N GLU A 90 4.81 -16.45 -8.11
CA GLU A 90 4.60 -17.89 -8.00
C GLU A 90 4.59 -18.25 -6.51
N LEU A 91 3.65 -19.10 -6.10
CA LEU A 91 3.52 -19.58 -4.73
C LEU A 91 3.57 -21.12 -4.72
N PRO A 92 4.61 -21.73 -4.12
CA PRO A 92 4.62 -23.17 -3.88
C PRO A 92 3.63 -23.49 -2.74
N ILE A 93 2.64 -24.33 -3.03
CA ILE A 93 1.59 -24.73 -2.09
C ILE A 93 1.96 -26.06 -1.41
N ALA A 94 2.45 -27.01 -2.19
CA ALA A 94 2.86 -28.32 -1.74
C ALA A 94 4.01 -28.87 -2.60
N GLU A 95 4.53 -30.02 -2.21
CA GLU A 95 5.50 -30.76 -3.02
C GLU A 95 4.85 -31.08 -4.39
N HIS A 96 5.35 -30.48 -5.48
CA HIS A 96 4.80 -30.57 -6.85
C HIS A 96 3.51 -29.77 -7.11
N GLU A 97 3.18 -28.80 -6.26
CA GLU A 97 2.06 -27.89 -6.52
C GLU A 97 2.54 -26.44 -6.43
N THR A 98 2.59 -25.77 -7.58
CA THR A 98 2.92 -24.36 -7.70
C THR A 98 1.76 -23.60 -8.34
N HIS A 99 1.26 -22.59 -7.63
CA HIS A 99 0.25 -21.67 -8.16
C HIS A 99 0.94 -20.43 -8.73
N VAL A 100 0.61 -20.07 -9.97
CA VAL A 100 1.15 -18.89 -10.65
C VAL A 100 0.04 -17.85 -10.80
N TYR A 101 0.25 -16.69 -10.19
CA TYR A 101 -0.70 -15.58 -10.23
C TYR A 101 -0.35 -14.65 -11.37
N GLN A 102 -1.29 -14.45 -12.30
CA GLN A 102 -1.02 -13.79 -13.57
C GLN A 102 -2.10 -12.74 -13.90
N VAL A 103 -1.68 -11.59 -14.39
CA VAL A 103 -2.59 -10.59 -14.98
C VAL A 103 -2.87 -11.00 -16.42
N THR A 104 -4.14 -11.05 -16.82
CA THR A 104 -4.57 -11.39 -18.20
C THR A 104 -5.14 -10.18 -18.93
N ALA A 105 -5.65 -9.19 -18.21
CA ALA A 105 -6.13 -7.93 -18.75
C ALA A 105 -6.05 -6.79 -17.72
N LEU A 106 -6.12 -5.55 -18.22
CA LEU A 106 -6.20 -4.33 -17.43
C LEU A 106 -7.40 -3.49 -17.90
N THR A 107 -8.26 -3.04 -16.98
CA THR A 107 -9.24 -1.98 -17.26
C THR A 107 -8.78 -0.71 -16.56
N ILE A 108 -8.58 0.38 -17.30
CA ILE A 108 -8.11 1.65 -16.75
C ILE A 108 -9.24 2.66 -16.89
N ASN A 109 -9.73 3.19 -15.78
CA ASN A 109 -10.63 4.33 -15.81
C ASN A 109 -9.81 5.59 -16.14
N THR A 110 -10.25 6.39 -17.09
CA THR A 110 -9.58 7.65 -17.48
C THR A 110 -10.39 8.90 -17.21
N ALA A 111 -11.51 8.77 -16.50
CA ALA A 111 -12.41 9.88 -16.23
C ALA A 111 -11.78 10.99 -15.39
N THR A 112 -10.81 10.65 -14.53
CA THR A 112 -10.09 11.62 -13.69
C THR A 112 -8.64 11.76 -14.18
N ARG A 113 -8.46 12.32 -15.39
CA ARG A 113 -7.14 12.51 -16.01
C ARG A 113 -6.16 13.23 -15.07
N GLY A 114 -5.12 12.52 -14.62
CA GLY A 114 -4.05 13.07 -13.79
C GLY A 114 -4.35 13.15 -12.28
N GLN A 115 -5.47 12.58 -11.82
CA GLN A 115 -5.79 12.36 -10.41
C GLN A 115 -5.80 10.85 -10.11
N ASN A 116 -6.13 10.46 -8.88
CA ASN A 116 -6.32 9.04 -8.53
C ASN A 116 -7.45 8.48 -9.41
N ASN A 117 -7.08 7.58 -10.32
CA ASN A 117 -7.98 6.79 -11.14
C ASN A 117 -8.09 5.41 -10.51
N GLN A 118 -9.23 4.76 -10.66
CA GLN A 118 -9.31 3.32 -10.40
C GLN A 118 -8.86 2.55 -11.64
N TYR A 119 -8.16 1.44 -11.42
CA TYR A 119 -7.90 0.46 -12.45
C TYR A 119 -8.18 -0.95 -11.92
N ILE A 120 -8.55 -1.84 -12.83
CA ILE A 120 -8.90 -3.22 -12.52
C ILE A 120 -7.87 -4.12 -13.17
N GLN A 121 -7.25 -4.98 -12.38
CA GLN A 121 -6.48 -6.12 -12.87
C GLN A 121 -7.41 -7.32 -12.99
N HIS A 122 -7.42 -7.95 -14.16
CA HIS A 122 -8.06 -9.24 -14.36
C HIS A 122 -7.01 -10.29 -14.11
N MET A 123 -7.17 -11.06 -13.04
CA MET A 123 -6.21 -12.03 -12.52
C MET A 123 -6.67 -13.44 -12.83
N GLN A 124 -5.71 -14.34 -13.03
CA GLN A 124 -5.92 -15.78 -13.04
C GLN A 124 -4.91 -16.48 -12.14
N ILE A 125 -5.32 -17.58 -11.53
CA ILE A 125 -4.45 -18.52 -10.82
C ILE A 125 -4.25 -19.73 -11.73
N TRP A 126 -3.01 -20.01 -12.08
CA TRP A 126 -2.62 -21.09 -12.96
C TRP A 126 -1.85 -22.17 -12.18
N HIS A 127 -2.28 -23.42 -12.28
CA HIS A 127 -1.53 -24.55 -11.75
C HIS A 127 -0.36 -24.87 -12.69
N LYS A 128 0.87 -24.66 -12.22
CA LYS A 128 2.08 -24.77 -13.05
C LYS A 128 2.32 -26.18 -13.57
N GLU A 129 2.17 -27.19 -12.72
CA GLU A 129 2.48 -28.58 -13.06
C GLU A 129 1.37 -29.20 -13.92
N GLU A 130 0.10 -28.99 -13.56
CA GLU A 130 -1.05 -29.52 -14.31
C GLU A 130 -1.43 -28.71 -15.56
N GLN A 131 -0.83 -27.52 -15.74
CA GLN A 131 -1.09 -26.64 -16.88
C GLN A 131 -2.58 -26.31 -17.06
N LYS A 132 -3.25 -25.92 -15.97
CA LYS A 132 -4.67 -25.56 -15.98
C LYS A 132 -4.96 -24.31 -15.16
N GLU A 133 -6.01 -23.59 -15.55
CA GLU A 133 -6.57 -22.50 -14.74
C GLU A 133 -7.30 -23.09 -13.53
N LEU A 134 -7.03 -22.54 -12.35
CA LEU A 134 -7.72 -22.89 -11.10
C LEU A 134 -8.87 -21.93 -10.83
N SER A 135 -8.64 -20.64 -11.03
CA SER A 135 -9.64 -19.59 -10.84
C SER A 135 -9.26 -18.30 -11.57
N ALA A 136 -10.24 -17.42 -11.76
CA ALA A 136 -10.06 -16.06 -12.23
C ALA A 136 -10.83 -15.10 -11.32
N TYR A 137 -10.26 -13.93 -11.06
CA TYR A 137 -10.85 -12.89 -10.22
C TYR A 137 -10.39 -11.52 -10.69
N THR A 138 -11.02 -10.47 -10.16
CA THR A 138 -10.62 -9.08 -10.45
C THR A 138 -10.13 -8.39 -9.19
N GLN A 139 -9.10 -7.58 -9.33
CA GLN A 139 -8.60 -6.72 -8.26
C GLN A 139 -8.73 -5.25 -8.67
N THR A 140 -9.44 -4.46 -7.87
CA THR A 140 -9.56 -3.01 -8.09
C THR A 140 -8.51 -2.28 -7.25
N ASN A 141 -7.72 -1.45 -7.90
CA ASN A 141 -6.63 -0.68 -7.29
C ASN A 141 -6.75 0.80 -7.66
N SER A 142 -6.03 1.65 -6.94
CA SER A 142 -5.92 3.09 -7.25
C SER A 142 -4.61 3.39 -7.96
N ALA A 143 -4.63 4.18 -9.03
CA ALA A 143 -3.42 4.53 -9.79
C ALA A 143 -3.47 5.92 -10.41
N VAL A 144 -2.31 6.44 -10.77
CA VAL A 144 -2.16 7.59 -11.66
C VAL A 144 -1.89 7.12 -13.08
N PHE A 145 -2.79 7.47 -14.00
CA PHE A 145 -2.58 7.25 -15.44
C PHE A 145 -2.14 8.55 -16.12
N VAL A 146 -0.87 8.60 -16.54
CA VAL A 146 -0.24 9.85 -17.03
C VAL A 146 0.54 9.64 -18.32
N LYS A 147 0.46 10.59 -19.24
CA LYS A 147 1.26 10.55 -20.47
C LYS A 147 2.71 10.89 -20.15
N GLN A 148 3.67 10.10 -20.66
CA GLN A 148 5.11 10.30 -20.38
C GLN A 148 5.60 11.73 -20.68
N ARG A 149 5.01 12.42 -21.66
CA ARG A 149 5.40 13.80 -22.00
C ARG A 149 4.96 14.85 -20.97
N GLN A 150 3.93 14.54 -20.16
CA GLN A 150 3.38 15.41 -19.13
C GLN A 150 4.17 15.35 -17.81
N LEU A 151 5.05 14.36 -17.64
CA LEU A 151 5.96 14.28 -16.50
C LEU A 151 6.78 15.55 -16.33
N GLN A 152 7.16 15.86 -15.09
CA GLN A 152 7.87 17.09 -14.76
C GLN A 152 9.33 17.05 -15.24
N LYS A 153 9.97 18.23 -15.27
CA LYS A 153 11.43 18.32 -15.48
C LYS A 153 12.14 17.93 -14.18
N TRP A 154 13.45 17.69 -14.23
CA TRP A 154 14.23 17.50 -13.01
C TRP A 154 14.58 18.85 -12.38
N PRO A 155 14.57 18.97 -11.04
CA PRO A 155 15.14 20.12 -10.36
C PRO A 155 16.65 20.18 -10.65
N THR A 156 17.20 21.40 -10.66
CA THR A 156 18.63 21.63 -10.96
C THR A 156 19.55 21.49 -9.74
N GLN A 157 19.00 21.48 -8.53
CA GLN A 157 19.77 21.49 -7.28
C GLN A 157 19.71 20.14 -6.55
N LEU A 158 20.46 19.15 -7.05
CA LEU A 158 20.66 17.86 -6.38
C LEU A 158 21.94 17.83 -5.51
N VAL A 159 22.91 18.69 -5.84
CA VAL A 159 24.27 18.72 -5.27
C VAL A 159 24.28 19.36 -3.87
N ASN A 160 25.25 18.98 -3.04
CA ASN A 160 25.42 19.43 -1.64
C ASN A 160 24.26 19.05 -0.71
N LYS A 161 23.51 18.02 -1.09
CA LYS A 161 22.37 17.48 -0.35
C LYS A 161 22.47 15.96 -0.31
N THR A 162 21.89 15.39 0.74
CA THR A 162 21.70 13.95 0.86
C THR A 162 20.25 13.65 0.54
N TRP A 163 20.02 12.64 -0.29
CA TRP A 163 18.69 12.22 -0.73
C TRP A 163 18.45 10.77 -0.35
N GLU A 164 17.33 10.48 0.29
CA GLU A 164 16.85 9.10 0.38
C GLU A 164 16.00 8.81 -0.85
N ILE A 165 16.36 7.73 -1.57
CA ILE A 165 15.67 7.32 -2.80
C ILE A 165 15.11 5.92 -2.58
N GLU A 166 13.80 5.74 -2.72
CA GLU A 166 13.19 4.41 -2.64
C GLU A 166 13.58 3.51 -3.82
N TYR A 167 13.57 2.19 -3.60
CA TYR A 167 13.77 1.15 -4.62
C TYR A 167 15.07 1.27 -5.43
N ILE A 168 16.07 1.95 -4.89
CA ILE A 168 17.42 1.99 -5.46
C ILE A 168 18.28 0.85 -4.92
N ASP A 169 17.86 0.20 -3.84
CA ASP A 169 18.62 -0.85 -3.16
C ASP A 169 17.74 -2.08 -2.87
N GLU A 170 18.36 -3.23 -2.62
CA GLU A 170 17.69 -4.51 -2.36
C GLU A 170 18.32 -5.18 -1.13
N VAL A 171 17.50 -5.43 -0.12
CA VAL A 171 17.89 -6.22 1.06
C VAL A 171 18.01 -7.67 0.65
N THR A 172 19.18 -8.26 0.91
CA THR A 172 19.47 -9.68 0.66
C THR A 172 20.26 -10.24 1.84
N HIS A 173 20.13 -11.54 2.10
CA HIS A 173 20.90 -12.20 3.15
C HIS A 173 21.59 -13.43 2.58
N VAL A 174 22.89 -13.59 2.86
CA VAL A 174 23.73 -14.67 2.29
C VAL A 174 23.18 -16.06 2.62
N ASP A 175 22.67 -16.22 3.84
CA ASP A 175 22.07 -17.44 4.40
C ASP A 175 20.55 -17.54 4.13
N THR A 176 19.95 -16.56 3.48
CA THR A 176 18.54 -16.57 3.08
C THR A 176 18.40 -16.13 1.62
N PRO A 177 18.94 -16.91 0.67
CA PRO A 177 19.08 -16.48 -0.73
C PRO A 177 17.75 -16.30 -1.47
N TRP A 178 16.66 -16.85 -0.94
CA TRP A 178 15.30 -16.65 -1.44
C TRP A 178 14.68 -15.31 -1.02
N PHE A 179 15.22 -14.66 0.03
CA PHE A 179 14.68 -13.41 0.53
C PHE A 179 15.25 -12.22 -0.23
N LYS A 180 14.34 -11.39 -0.74
CA LYS A 180 14.64 -10.11 -1.36
C LYS A 180 13.57 -9.12 -0.99
N ALA A 181 13.97 -7.95 -0.52
CA ALA A 181 13.03 -6.88 -0.23
C ALA A 181 13.57 -5.55 -0.75
N PRO A 182 12.70 -4.67 -1.26
CA PRO A 182 13.13 -3.35 -1.68
C PRO A 182 13.63 -2.52 -0.50
N SER A 183 14.62 -1.66 -0.77
CA SER A 183 15.18 -0.74 0.19
C SER A 183 15.39 0.65 -0.41
N THR A 184 15.24 1.68 0.42
CA THR A 184 15.85 2.98 0.14
C THR A 184 17.36 2.90 0.26
N ALA A 185 18.06 3.84 -0.37
CA ALA A 185 19.43 4.17 -0.02
C ALA A 185 19.64 5.68 0.06
N SER A 186 20.65 6.06 0.83
CA SER A 186 21.07 7.44 0.98
C SER A 186 22.05 7.81 -0.12
N VAL A 187 21.80 8.90 -0.84
CA VAL A 187 22.52 9.26 -2.06
C VAL A 187 23.02 10.69 -1.99
N THR A 188 24.31 10.87 -2.26
CA THR A 188 24.94 12.19 -2.39
C THR A 188 25.37 12.43 -3.84
N PHE A 189 25.16 13.65 -4.33
CA PHE A 189 25.48 14.06 -5.70
C PHE A 189 26.58 15.13 -5.68
N ASN A 190 27.65 14.92 -6.44
CA ASN A 190 28.72 15.89 -6.66
C ASN A 190 28.53 16.63 -7.99
N ALA A 191 28.99 17.88 -8.06
CA ALA A 191 28.81 18.75 -9.22
C ALA A 191 29.48 18.24 -10.52
N ASP A 192 30.49 17.39 -10.41
CA ASP A 192 31.23 16.79 -11.52
C ASP A 192 30.51 15.59 -12.17
N GLY A 193 29.32 15.23 -11.68
CA GLY A 193 28.57 14.07 -12.15
C GLY A 193 28.95 12.76 -11.43
N THR A 194 29.77 12.82 -10.39
CA THR A 194 30.02 11.71 -9.47
C THR A 194 29.14 11.80 -8.21
N GLY A 195 29.22 10.84 -7.32
CA GLY A 195 28.46 10.80 -6.08
C GLY A 195 28.70 9.50 -5.33
N SER A 196 27.90 9.26 -4.30
CA SER A 196 27.93 7.98 -3.59
C SER A 196 26.54 7.53 -3.15
N ILE A 197 26.40 6.22 -3.01
CA ILE A 197 25.21 5.56 -2.47
C ILE A 197 25.63 4.79 -1.24
N GLN A 198 24.97 5.06 -0.12
CA GLN A 198 25.10 4.31 1.13
C GLN A 198 23.95 3.30 1.21
N HIS A 199 24.30 2.02 1.07
CA HIS A 199 23.37 0.90 1.03
C HIS A 199 22.86 0.52 2.43
N TRP A 200 21.83 -0.33 2.46
CA TRP A 200 21.18 -0.80 3.69
C TRP A 200 22.13 -1.53 4.67
N ASP A 201 23.13 -2.22 4.13
CA ASP A 201 24.14 -2.99 4.88
C ASP A 201 25.34 -2.13 5.32
N ASN A 202 25.22 -0.81 5.19
CA ASN A 202 26.27 0.16 5.41
C ASN A 202 27.47 0.07 4.44
N THR A 203 27.37 -0.69 3.35
CA THR A 203 28.34 -0.60 2.25
C THR A 203 28.12 0.66 1.42
N GLN A 204 29.18 1.15 0.81
CA GLN A 204 29.14 2.36 -0.01
C GLN A 204 29.54 2.03 -1.45
N SER A 205 28.79 2.56 -2.40
CA SER A 205 29.07 2.44 -3.83
C SER A 205 29.30 3.81 -4.46
N GLU A 206 30.25 3.86 -5.40
CA GLU A 206 30.42 5.02 -6.26
C GLU A 206 29.23 5.17 -7.22
N LEU A 207 28.81 6.42 -7.43
CA LEU A 207 27.74 6.78 -8.33
C LEU A 207 28.25 7.69 -9.43
N VAL A 208 27.88 7.39 -10.68
CA VAL A 208 27.95 8.32 -11.81
C VAL A 208 26.55 8.71 -12.23
N TRP A 209 26.27 10.00 -12.30
CA TRP A 209 24.94 10.53 -12.59
C TRP A 209 24.95 11.62 -13.65
N LYS A 210 23.80 11.80 -14.30
CA LYS A 210 23.54 12.94 -15.19
C LYS A 210 22.06 13.20 -15.40
N ILE A 211 21.73 14.45 -15.67
CA ILE A 211 20.40 14.85 -16.13
C ILE A 211 20.41 14.92 -17.66
N LYS A 212 19.48 14.22 -18.33
CA LYS A 212 19.27 14.28 -19.78
C LYS A 212 17.80 14.53 -20.10
N GLY A 213 17.45 15.82 -20.26
CA GLY A 213 16.07 16.26 -20.44
C GLY A 213 15.26 16.04 -19.16
N LYS A 214 14.15 15.31 -19.25
CA LYS A 214 13.29 14.96 -18.09
C LYS A 214 13.74 13.69 -17.35
N ARG A 215 15.04 13.34 -17.40
CA ARG A 215 15.55 12.08 -16.82
C ARG A 215 16.79 12.34 -15.98
N LEU A 216 16.78 11.81 -14.76
CA LEU A 216 17.98 11.56 -13.97
C LEU A 216 18.43 10.13 -14.26
N ILE A 217 19.69 9.97 -14.64
CA ILE A 217 20.28 8.68 -14.98
C ILE A 217 21.39 8.42 -13.98
N LEU A 218 21.27 7.31 -13.24
CA LEU A 218 22.23 6.85 -12.25
C LEU A 218 22.90 5.57 -12.72
N HIS A 219 24.18 5.44 -12.41
CA HIS A 219 25.00 4.26 -12.65
C HIS A 219 25.83 3.96 -11.41
N TYR A 220 25.67 2.77 -10.84
CA TYR A 220 26.35 2.34 -9.62
C TYR A 220 26.49 0.81 -9.61
N GLN A 221 27.28 0.31 -8.66
CA GLN A 221 27.36 -1.12 -8.34
C GLN A 221 26.50 -1.40 -7.11
N SER A 222 25.88 -2.58 -7.05
CA SER A 222 25.14 -3.06 -5.88
C SER A 222 25.54 -4.52 -5.67
N GLY A 223 26.43 -4.77 -4.71
CA GLY A 223 27.17 -6.03 -4.65
C GLY A 223 27.91 -6.29 -5.96
N THR A 224 27.61 -7.40 -6.63
CA THR A 224 28.21 -7.77 -7.92
C THR A 224 27.45 -7.25 -9.15
N ASN A 225 26.34 -6.53 -8.96
CA ASN A 225 25.46 -6.11 -10.03
C ASN A 225 25.73 -4.67 -10.47
N SER A 226 25.94 -4.46 -11.78
CA SER A 226 26.00 -3.11 -12.35
C SER A 226 24.60 -2.60 -12.66
N ILE A 227 24.16 -1.57 -11.95
CA ILE A 227 22.81 -1.03 -12.08
C ILE A 227 22.78 0.23 -12.94
N LYS A 228 21.73 0.35 -13.77
CA LYS A 228 21.31 1.61 -14.39
C LYS A 228 19.92 1.96 -13.90
N TYR A 229 19.79 3.09 -13.22
CA TYR A 229 18.51 3.57 -12.73
C TYR A 229 18.13 4.88 -13.42
N VAL A 230 16.95 4.93 -14.05
CA VAL A 230 16.50 6.08 -14.85
C VAL A 230 15.19 6.61 -14.30
N LEU A 231 15.28 7.69 -13.53
CA LEU A 231 14.15 8.29 -12.83
C LEU A 231 13.53 9.43 -13.68
N ARG A 232 12.21 9.58 -13.57
CA ARG A 232 11.43 10.69 -14.14
C ARG A 232 10.46 11.22 -13.08
N VAL A 233 10.41 12.53 -12.93
CA VAL A 233 9.58 13.19 -11.93
C VAL A 233 8.11 13.11 -12.32
N LEU A 234 7.28 12.58 -11.43
CA LEU A 234 5.82 12.57 -11.55
C LEU A 234 5.25 13.89 -11.06
N ASP A 235 5.51 14.22 -9.80
CA ASP A 235 5.10 15.43 -9.10
C ASP A 235 6.14 15.80 -8.03
N TYR A 236 5.97 16.99 -7.45
CA TYR A 236 6.75 17.49 -6.32
C TYR A 236 5.82 17.60 -5.11
N PHE A 237 6.37 17.42 -3.91
CA PHE A 237 5.61 17.62 -2.67
C PHE A 237 6.42 18.39 -1.64
N ASP A 238 5.70 19.25 -0.90
CA ASP A 238 6.12 19.94 0.32
C ASP A 238 7.45 20.72 0.28
N ASP A 239 7.98 20.99 -0.92
CA ASP A 239 9.30 21.57 -1.19
C ASP A 239 10.48 20.74 -0.67
N ILE A 240 10.26 19.47 -0.32
CA ILE A 240 11.24 18.57 0.31
C ILE A 240 11.57 17.36 -0.55
N GLY A 241 10.77 17.07 -1.56
CA GLY A 241 10.90 15.83 -2.32
C GLY A 241 10.04 15.76 -3.56
N LEU A 242 10.09 14.60 -4.20
CA LEU A 242 9.37 14.31 -5.42
C LEU A 242 8.95 12.85 -5.50
N ARG A 243 7.81 12.58 -6.16
CA ARG A 243 7.47 11.23 -6.61
C ARG A 243 8.08 11.01 -7.98
N PHE A 244 8.53 9.79 -8.23
CA PHE A 244 9.09 9.43 -9.52
C PHE A 244 8.52 8.12 -10.05
N VAL A 245 8.68 7.94 -11.37
CA VAL A 245 8.66 6.64 -12.03
C VAL A 245 10.05 6.35 -12.57
N ALA A 246 10.56 5.16 -12.30
CA ALA A 246 11.91 4.77 -12.64
C ALA A 246 11.95 3.47 -13.45
N LYS A 247 12.94 3.39 -14.35
CA LYS A 247 13.35 2.12 -14.94
C LYS A 247 14.67 1.69 -14.31
N GLN A 248 14.67 0.56 -13.62
CA GLN A 248 15.89 -0.09 -13.16
C GLN A 248 16.30 -1.13 -14.19
N LYS A 249 17.59 -1.21 -14.49
CA LYS A 249 18.15 -2.25 -15.35
C LYS A 249 19.41 -2.79 -14.69
N ASN A 250 19.40 -4.09 -14.39
CA ASN A 250 20.61 -4.83 -14.08
C ASN A 250 21.36 -5.05 -15.40
N LYS A 251 22.54 -4.45 -15.56
CA LYS A 251 23.34 -4.60 -16.79
C LYS A 251 24.05 -5.94 -16.86
N THR A 252 24.20 -6.66 -15.75
CA THR A 252 24.76 -8.01 -15.72
C THR A 252 23.74 -9.00 -16.28
N THR A 253 22.50 -9.00 -15.77
CA THR A 253 21.45 -9.94 -16.18
C THR A 253 20.56 -9.43 -17.32
N GLN A 254 20.70 -8.16 -17.69
CA GLN A 254 19.83 -7.43 -18.65
C GLN A 254 18.36 -7.26 -18.24
N LYS A 255 17.92 -7.86 -17.13
CA LYS A 255 16.57 -7.71 -16.57
C LYS A 255 16.26 -6.25 -16.22
N SER A 256 15.02 -5.82 -16.40
CA SER A 256 14.63 -4.43 -16.21
C SER A 256 13.22 -4.24 -15.69
N GLN A 257 13.05 -3.68 -14.50
CA GLN A 257 11.75 -3.39 -13.93
C GLN A 257 11.36 -1.91 -14.02
N TRP A 258 10.06 -1.65 -13.97
CA TRP A 258 9.48 -0.32 -13.81
C TRP A 258 8.86 -0.18 -12.43
N LEU A 259 9.32 0.86 -11.73
CA LEU A 259 9.03 1.11 -10.33
C LEU A 259 8.55 2.54 -10.15
N HIS A 260 7.90 2.83 -9.04
CA HIS A 260 7.68 4.19 -8.57
C HIS A 260 8.08 4.32 -7.11
N GLY A 261 8.33 5.55 -6.67
CA GLY A 261 8.72 5.80 -5.28
C GLY A 261 8.93 7.27 -5.00
N LEU A 262 9.39 7.53 -3.79
CA LEU A 262 9.71 8.84 -3.26
C LEU A 262 11.22 9.07 -3.28
N MET A 263 11.58 10.31 -3.58
CA MET A 263 12.93 10.85 -3.37
C MET A 263 12.78 12.05 -2.44
N VAL A 264 13.34 11.95 -1.24
CA VAL A 264 13.22 12.95 -0.18
C VAL A 264 14.60 13.48 0.19
N GLU A 265 14.72 14.80 0.27
CA GLU A 265 15.91 15.46 0.80
C GLU A 265 16.00 15.19 2.30
N LYS A 266 17.11 14.60 2.74
CA LYS A 266 17.40 14.41 4.15
C LYS A 266 17.82 15.75 4.76
N GLN A 267 16.97 16.27 5.62
CA GLN A 267 17.21 17.47 6.41
C GLN A 267 17.99 17.11 7.68
N ASP A 268 18.70 18.10 8.24
CA ASP A 268 19.39 17.96 9.52
C ASP A 268 18.38 18.13 10.67
N VAL A 269 17.55 17.10 10.86
CA VAL A 269 16.47 17.06 11.85
C VAL A 269 16.43 15.69 12.54
N THR A 270 16.04 15.68 13.80
CA THR A 270 15.86 14.46 14.60
C THR A 270 14.52 14.50 15.33
N LEU A 271 13.98 13.34 15.70
CA LEU A 271 12.80 13.28 16.55
C LEU A 271 13.17 13.58 18.01
N THR A 272 12.30 14.31 18.70
CA THR A 272 12.29 14.40 20.17
C THR A 272 11.10 13.62 20.75
N HIS A 273 11.12 13.31 22.04
CA HIS A 273 10.04 12.54 22.68
C HIS A 273 8.69 13.25 22.52
N GLU A 274 8.65 14.57 22.72
CA GLU A 274 7.46 15.41 22.58
C GLU A 274 6.96 15.47 21.12
N GLN A 275 7.85 15.30 20.16
CA GLN A 275 7.49 15.26 18.74
C GLN A 275 6.89 13.92 18.32
N VAL A 276 7.19 12.85 19.04
CA VAL A 276 6.61 11.52 18.79
C VAL A 276 5.20 11.42 19.36
N VAL A 277 4.95 11.97 20.55
CA VAL A 277 3.64 11.87 21.23
C VAL A 277 2.51 12.42 20.37
N GLY A 278 1.41 11.67 20.34
CA GLY A 278 0.21 11.93 19.53
C GLY A 278 -0.14 10.75 18.62
N GLN A 279 -1.16 10.95 17.79
CA GLN A 279 -1.65 9.97 16.83
C GLN A 279 -0.94 10.14 15.47
N TRP A 280 -0.31 9.06 15.00
CA TRP A 280 0.40 9.00 13.73
C TRP A 280 -0.44 8.28 12.69
N HIS A 281 -0.92 9.00 11.66
CA HIS A 281 -1.62 8.40 10.54
C HIS A 281 -0.64 7.95 9.45
N ILE A 282 -0.66 6.65 9.15
CA ILE A 282 0.21 5.98 8.19
C ILE A 282 -0.66 5.10 7.29
N SER A 283 -0.75 5.46 6.00
CA SER A 283 -1.46 4.64 4.99
C SER A 283 -2.88 4.22 5.42
N GLY A 284 -3.65 5.15 5.98
CA GLY A 284 -5.02 4.91 6.42
C GLY A 284 -5.17 4.19 7.78
N ARG A 285 -4.06 3.84 8.43
CA ARG A 285 -4.03 3.34 9.82
C ARG A 285 -3.54 4.45 10.73
N PHE A 286 -3.84 4.35 12.02
CA PHE A 286 -3.28 5.24 13.03
C PHE A 286 -2.49 4.46 14.08
N HIS A 287 -1.50 5.12 14.66
CA HIS A 287 -0.66 4.59 15.73
C HIS A 287 -0.60 5.64 16.83
N ASP A 288 -1.04 5.29 18.03
CA ASP A 288 -0.98 6.21 19.17
C ASP A 288 0.34 6.04 19.89
N TYR A 289 1.06 7.13 20.09
CA TYR A 289 2.27 7.20 20.88
C TYR A 289 2.00 8.03 22.14
N TYR A 290 2.03 7.37 23.29
CA TYR A 290 1.74 7.96 24.60
C TYR A 290 3.01 8.51 25.25
N SER A 291 2.85 9.50 26.15
CA SER A 291 3.94 10.16 26.86
C SER A 291 4.71 9.26 27.83
N ASP A 292 4.12 8.13 28.23
CA ASP A 292 4.76 7.09 29.06
C ASP A 292 5.54 6.05 28.26
N HIS A 293 5.83 6.34 26.99
CA HIS A 293 6.61 5.50 26.08
C HIS A 293 5.93 4.20 25.63
N VAL A 294 4.60 4.15 25.72
CA VAL A 294 3.79 3.08 25.12
C VAL A 294 3.30 3.51 23.74
N ALA A 295 3.37 2.59 22.78
CA ALA A 295 2.83 2.76 21.44
C ALA A 295 1.80 1.66 21.15
N ILE A 296 0.63 2.05 20.65
CA ILE A 296 -0.43 1.13 20.25
C ILE A 296 -0.66 1.31 18.75
N ALA A 297 -0.38 0.25 18.00
CA ALA A 297 -0.54 0.25 16.56
C ALA A 297 -1.97 -0.14 16.23
N ASN A 298 -2.90 0.81 16.10
CA ASN A 298 -4.33 0.57 15.93
C ASN A 298 -4.97 0.00 17.23
N ILE A 299 -5.93 0.71 17.83
CA ILE A 299 -6.37 0.62 19.25
C ILE A 299 -6.37 -0.76 19.93
N ALA A 300 -6.67 -1.86 19.24
CA ALA A 300 -6.81 -3.18 19.83
C ALA A 300 -5.58 -4.10 19.61
N HIS A 301 -4.60 -3.69 18.80
CA HIS A 301 -3.41 -4.51 18.57
C HIS A 301 -2.41 -4.37 19.71
N THR A 302 -1.49 -5.32 19.78
CA THR A 302 -0.51 -5.40 20.86
C THR A 302 0.30 -4.11 21.00
N ALA A 303 0.36 -3.64 22.24
CA ALA A 303 1.15 -2.48 22.62
C ALA A 303 2.64 -2.84 22.57
N SER A 304 3.47 -1.83 22.34
CA SER A 304 4.92 -1.95 22.38
C SER A 304 5.52 -0.76 23.13
N LYS A 305 6.71 -0.94 23.71
CA LYS A 305 7.48 0.21 24.22
C LYS A 305 8.23 0.86 23.07
N TRP A 306 8.25 2.18 23.08
CA TRP A 306 9.04 2.96 22.14
C TRP A 306 10.09 3.80 22.86
N SER A 307 11.15 4.16 22.17
CA SER A 307 12.19 5.07 22.64
C SER A 307 12.83 5.81 21.47
N ILE A 308 13.72 6.74 21.75
CA ILE A 308 14.55 7.40 20.75
C ILE A 308 15.99 6.92 20.94
N ASP A 309 16.56 6.34 19.88
CA ASP A 309 17.94 5.83 19.92
C ASP A 309 18.97 6.97 19.93
N SER A 310 20.25 6.62 20.12
CA SER A 310 21.35 7.58 20.13
C SER A 310 21.53 8.40 18.83
N ARG A 311 20.87 8.00 17.74
CA ARG A 311 20.88 8.67 16.43
C ARG A 311 19.63 9.52 16.21
N GLY A 312 18.75 9.65 17.20
CA GLY A 312 17.51 10.42 17.08
C GLY A 312 16.41 9.69 16.30
N GLN A 313 16.50 8.36 16.17
CA GLN A 313 15.49 7.53 15.49
C GLN A 313 14.48 7.00 16.50
N LEU A 314 13.20 7.08 16.15
CA LEU A 314 12.17 6.41 16.93
C LEU A 314 12.31 4.89 16.74
N TYR A 315 12.34 4.17 17.85
CA TYR A 315 12.59 2.75 17.92
C TYR A 315 11.53 2.08 18.78
N ARG A 316 11.07 0.89 18.38
CA ARG A 316 10.19 0.06 19.21
C ARG A 316 10.46 -1.43 18.98
N GLU A 317 10.25 -2.22 20.01
CA GLU A 317 10.46 -3.67 19.97
C GLU A 317 9.14 -4.42 20.13
N LYS A 318 9.02 -5.54 19.41
CA LYS A 318 7.99 -6.54 19.62
C LYS A 318 8.62 -7.66 20.45
N LEU A 319 8.09 -7.86 21.66
CA LEU A 319 8.49 -8.96 22.53
C LEU A 319 7.48 -10.09 22.38
N ASP A 320 7.97 -11.29 22.15
CA ASP A 320 7.16 -12.51 22.12
C ASP A 320 7.60 -13.44 23.25
N HIS A 321 6.62 -13.99 23.97
CA HIS A 321 6.77 -15.10 24.91
C HIS A 321 6.40 -16.40 24.19
N PRO A 322 7.19 -17.49 24.31
CA PRO A 322 6.93 -18.75 23.61
C PRO A 322 5.52 -19.33 23.83
N GLU A 323 4.94 -19.13 25.02
CA GLU A 323 3.61 -19.65 25.37
C GLU A 323 2.49 -18.61 25.34
N LEU A 324 2.81 -17.32 25.51
CA LEU A 324 1.80 -16.26 25.65
C LEU A 324 1.64 -15.42 24.39
N GLY A 325 2.51 -15.61 23.39
CA GLY A 325 2.56 -14.79 22.19
C GLY A 325 3.12 -13.40 22.49
N THR A 326 2.64 -12.38 21.76
CA THR A 326 3.15 -11.02 21.87
C THR A 326 2.74 -10.35 23.18
N VAL A 327 3.71 -9.80 23.90
CA VAL A 327 3.52 -9.15 25.19
C VAL A 327 4.17 -7.76 25.22
N LEU A 328 3.60 -6.83 26.00
CA LEU A 328 4.19 -5.50 26.20
C LEU A 328 5.37 -5.54 27.19
N ASN A 329 5.21 -6.30 28.28
CA ASN A 329 6.24 -6.54 29.28
C ASN A 329 6.41 -8.05 29.42
N CYS A 330 7.64 -8.54 29.49
CA CYS A 330 7.85 -9.95 29.73
C CYS A 330 7.49 -10.30 31.18
N PRO A 331 6.65 -11.32 31.43
CA PRO A 331 6.32 -11.74 32.79
C PRO A 331 7.47 -12.48 33.50
N ASP A 332 8.44 -13.00 32.74
CA ASP A 332 9.60 -13.75 33.23
C ASP A 332 10.82 -13.54 32.28
N ASP A 333 11.81 -14.43 32.32
CA ASP A 333 13.03 -14.32 31.50
C ASP A 333 12.92 -15.05 30.15
N SER A 334 11.73 -15.54 29.77
CA SER A 334 11.54 -16.41 28.59
C SER A 334 11.23 -15.65 27.30
N CYS A 335 10.94 -14.35 27.37
CA CYS A 335 10.65 -13.58 26.16
C CYS A 335 11.89 -13.30 25.33
N TYR A 336 11.67 -13.09 24.05
CA TYR A 336 12.68 -12.65 23.11
C TYR A 336 12.12 -11.54 22.22
N ILE A 337 13.03 -10.77 21.62
CA ILE A 337 12.67 -9.74 20.65
C ILE A 337 12.45 -10.43 19.31
N SER A 338 11.23 -10.45 18.80
CA SER A 338 10.90 -11.04 17.50
C SER A 338 10.95 -10.02 16.36
N CYS A 339 10.72 -8.74 16.67
CA CYS A 339 10.87 -7.66 15.70
C CYS A 339 11.40 -6.37 16.34
N GLN A 340 12.17 -5.60 15.57
CA GLN A 340 12.61 -4.25 15.91
C GLN A 340 12.22 -3.30 14.79
N PHE A 341 11.53 -2.21 15.13
CA PHE A 341 11.06 -1.22 14.18
C PHE A 341 11.79 0.10 14.39
N TYR A 342 12.16 0.75 13.28
CA TYR A 342 12.92 2.00 13.28
C TYR A 342 12.25 3.02 12.36
N TYR A 343 12.18 4.26 12.82
CA TYR A 343 11.66 5.41 12.08
C TYR A 343 12.72 6.51 12.14
N GLU A 344 13.44 6.69 11.04
CA GLU A 344 14.43 7.74 10.84
C GLU A 344 13.76 8.96 10.22
N LEU A 345 13.70 10.10 10.91
CA LEU A 345 13.13 11.32 10.32
C LEU A 345 14.02 11.85 9.19
N LEU A 346 13.43 12.02 8.01
CA LEU A 346 14.11 12.57 6.84
C LEU A 346 13.79 14.04 6.64
N ALA A 347 12.51 14.40 6.75
CA ALA A 347 12.05 15.76 6.57
C ALA A 347 10.73 15.99 7.30
N ARG A 348 10.42 17.25 7.58
CA ARG A 348 9.14 17.67 8.20
C ARG A 348 8.57 18.89 7.50
N LYS A 349 7.25 18.88 7.28
CA LYS A 349 6.47 20.05 6.82
C LYS A 349 5.21 20.17 7.67
N GLY A 350 5.16 21.16 8.56
CA GLY A 350 4.06 21.30 9.51
C GLY A 350 3.91 20.04 10.38
N ASN A 351 2.75 19.40 10.29
CA ASN A 351 2.44 18.14 11.00
C ASN A 351 2.72 16.87 10.18
N THR A 352 3.19 17.01 8.94
CA THR A 352 3.59 15.88 8.11
C THR A 352 5.06 15.56 8.33
N LEU A 353 5.34 14.30 8.69
CA LEU A 353 6.68 13.73 8.79
C LEU A 353 6.93 12.82 7.60
N TYR A 354 8.14 12.87 7.08
CA TYR A 354 8.65 11.92 6.11
C TYR A 354 9.71 11.10 6.80
N VAL A 355 9.41 9.83 7.05
CA VAL A 355 10.27 8.94 7.84
C VAL A 355 10.76 7.81 6.96
N ASN A 356 12.01 7.43 7.12
CA ASN A 356 12.51 6.18 6.61
C ASN A 356 12.18 5.08 7.61
N PHE A 357 11.21 4.23 7.26
CA PHE A 357 10.77 3.12 8.07
C PHE A 357 11.49 1.84 7.63
N TYR A 358 12.09 1.15 8.59
CA TYR A 358 12.63 -0.19 8.40
C TYR A 358 12.42 -1.02 9.64
N PHE A 359 12.52 -2.33 9.47
CA PHE A 359 12.42 -3.25 10.59
C PHE A 359 13.32 -4.46 10.38
N TYR A 360 13.72 -5.04 11.51
CA TYR A 360 14.36 -6.32 11.59
C TYR A 360 13.36 -7.31 12.16
N SER A 361 13.27 -8.49 11.55
CA SER A 361 12.40 -9.57 12.01
C SER A 361 13.14 -10.89 11.87
N GLU A 362 12.77 -11.84 12.70
CA GLU A 362 13.10 -13.24 12.50
C GLU A 362 12.36 -13.83 11.29
N PHE A 363 12.96 -14.84 10.64
CA PHE A 363 12.30 -15.63 9.58
C PHE A 363 11.61 -16.89 10.11
N TYR A 364 11.99 -17.31 11.31
CA TYR A 364 11.39 -18.41 12.07
C TYR A 364 11.48 -18.06 13.56
N PRO A 365 10.59 -18.57 14.41
CA PRO A 365 10.57 -18.22 15.84
C PRO A 365 11.93 -18.40 16.51
N GLN A 366 12.35 -17.39 17.27
CA GLN A 366 13.65 -17.28 17.95
C GLN A 366 14.87 -17.30 17.02
N GLY A 367 14.67 -17.01 15.74
CA GLY A 367 15.74 -16.89 14.75
C GLY A 367 16.50 -15.55 14.88
N PRO A 368 17.63 -15.40 14.18
CA PRO A 368 18.33 -14.13 14.13
C PRO A 368 17.47 -13.05 13.45
N LEU A 369 17.46 -11.85 14.05
CA LEU A 369 16.81 -10.69 13.47
C LEU A 369 17.54 -10.23 12.21
N LYS A 370 16.81 -10.15 11.11
CA LYS A 370 17.33 -9.73 9.81
C LYS A 370 16.51 -8.60 9.26
N MET A 371 17.17 -7.65 8.59
CA MET A 371 16.50 -6.52 7.98
C MET A 371 15.51 -7.01 6.92
N GLN A 372 14.28 -6.50 6.97
CA GLN A 372 13.19 -6.96 6.13
C GLN A 372 12.85 -5.97 4.99
N GLY A 373 13.48 -4.80 4.98
CA GLY A 373 13.25 -3.75 3.99
C GLY A 373 13.35 -2.36 4.60
N LYS A 374 13.43 -1.34 3.75
CA LYS A 374 13.47 0.08 4.14
C LYS A 374 12.68 0.90 3.14
N ARG A 375 11.76 1.75 3.60
CA ARG A 375 10.87 2.54 2.74
C ARG A 375 10.58 3.91 3.33
N ILE A 376 10.25 4.86 2.48
CA ILE A 376 9.84 6.19 2.91
C ILE A 376 8.33 6.15 3.20
N VAL A 377 7.96 6.56 4.39
CA VAL A 377 6.58 6.63 4.85
C VAL A 377 6.23 8.08 5.14
N LYS A 378 5.11 8.53 4.57
CA LYS A 378 4.48 9.79 4.96
C LYS A 378 3.63 9.53 6.21
N VAL A 379 3.88 10.28 7.26
CA VAL A 379 3.12 10.25 8.51
C VAL A 379 2.43 11.60 8.68
N GLU A 380 1.14 11.59 8.97
CA GLU A 380 0.43 12.78 9.42
C GLU A 380 0.22 12.69 10.92
N ARG A 381 0.89 13.57 11.68
CA ARG A 381 0.79 13.62 13.14
C ARG A 381 -0.37 14.49 13.58
N GLN A 382 -1.13 14.03 14.55
CA GLN A 382 -2.12 14.82 15.26
C GLN A 382 -1.85 14.76 16.76
N ASP A 383 -2.15 15.83 17.48
CA ASP A 383 -1.88 15.91 18.92
C ASP A 383 -2.91 15.12 19.74
N GLN A 384 -4.05 14.77 19.14
CA GLN A 384 -5.05 13.89 19.74
C GLN A 384 -4.51 12.46 19.87
N LEU A 385 -5.10 11.70 20.79
CA LEU A 385 -4.88 10.27 21.00
C LEU A 385 -6.23 9.56 20.99
N GLY A 386 -6.23 8.28 20.63
CA GLY A 386 -7.44 7.47 20.67
C GLY A 386 -8.42 7.78 19.55
N ILE A 387 -9.67 7.39 19.78
CA ILE A 387 -10.78 7.52 18.83
C ILE A 387 -12.03 8.01 19.55
N ASP A 388 -12.95 8.61 18.80
CA ASP A 388 -14.24 9.09 19.28
C ASP A 388 -15.43 8.32 18.68
N ALA A 389 -15.17 7.47 17.69
CA ALA A 389 -16.18 6.71 16.96
C ALA A 389 -15.61 5.38 16.43
N PHE A 390 -16.50 4.43 16.17
CA PHE A 390 -16.13 3.20 15.48
C PHE A 390 -15.72 3.47 14.03
N SER A 391 -14.77 2.69 13.53
CA SER A 391 -14.31 2.72 12.16
C SER A 391 -13.88 1.32 11.73
N GLU A 392 -14.19 0.95 10.49
CA GLU A 392 -13.70 -0.29 9.88
C GLU A 392 -12.18 -0.37 9.87
N SER A 393 -11.49 0.79 9.86
CA SER A 393 -10.02 0.88 9.85
C SER A 393 -9.35 0.18 11.05
N PHE A 394 -10.03 0.08 12.19
CA PHE A 394 -9.51 -0.60 13.38
C PHE A 394 -10.18 -1.92 13.72
N LEU A 395 -11.34 -2.23 13.13
CA LEU A 395 -12.07 -3.46 13.45
C LEU A 395 -11.55 -4.68 12.69
N GLY A 396 -10.84 -4.49 11.57
CA GLY A 396 -10.26 -5.61 10.83
C GLY A 396 -9.19 -6.37 11.63
N TYR A 397 -9.49 -7.61 12.03
CA TYR A 397 -8.65 -8.50 12.85
C TYR A 397 -8.45 -8.04 14.29
N THR A 398 -9.54 -7.63 14.93
CA THR A 398 -9.52 -7.08 16.28
C THR A 398 -10.21 -8.01 17.27
N ASN A 399 -9.52 -8.33 18.36
CA ASN A 399 -10.06 -9.03 19.52
C ASN A 399 -10.41 -8.04 20.62
N MET A 400 -11.64 -8.10 21.12
CA MET A 400 -12.10 -7.29 22.25
C MET A 400 -12.99 -8.13 23.16
N THR A 401 -13.07 -7.76 24.43
CA THR A 401 -13.96 -8.42 25.38
C THR A 401 -14.98 -7.42 25.88
N LEU A 402 -16.26 -7.67 25.62
CA LEU A 402 -17.36 -6.87 26.15
C LEU A 402 -17.67 -7.30 27.58
N GLU A 403 -17.47 -6.40 28.53
CA GLU A 403 -17.94 -6.53 29.90
C GLU A 403 -19.24 -5.72 30.07
N SER A 404 -20.34 -6.40 30.40
CA SER A 404 -21.65 -5.78 30.59
C SER A 404 -22.51 -6.60 31.55
N GLU A 405 -23.15 -5.94 32.53
CA GLU A 405 -24.06 -6.57 33.50
C GLU A 405 -23.49 -7.82 34.21
N GLY A 406 -22.18 -7.82 34.51
CA GLY A 406 -21.50 -8.95 35.14
C GLY A 406 -21.19 -10.13 34.22
N THR A 407 -21.41 -9.96 32.91
CA THR A 407 -21.04 -10.93 31.87
C THR A 407 -19.81 -10.44 31.10
N SER A 408 -18.97 -11.37 30.68
CA SER A 408 -17.79 -11.11 29.85
C SER A 408 -17.93 -11.92 28.57
N THR A 409 -17.99 -11.24 27.43
CA THR A 409 -18.21 -11.86 26.12
C THR A 409 -17.09 -11.48 25.16
N PRO A 410 -16.29 -12.44 24.66
CA PRO A 410 -15.28 -12.15 23.66
C PRO A 410 -15.92 -11.89 22.29
N TYR A 411 -15.37 -10.91 21.57
CA TYR A 411 -15.69 -10.55 20.20
C TYR A 411 -14.42 -10.59 19.37
N PHE A 412 -14.47 -11.30 18.25
CA PHE A 412 -13.45 -11.26 17.23
C PHE A 412 -14.03 -10.68 15.94
N PHE A 413 -13.49 -9.56 15.49
CA PHE A 413 -13.88 -8.89 14.26
C PHE A 413 -12.85 -9.19 13.17
N SER A 414 -13.31 -9.64 12.01
CA SER A 414 -12.45 -9.92 10.86
C SER A 414 -13.03 -9.32 9.59
N MET A 415 -12.15 -8.77 8.76
CA MET A 415 -12.49 -8.31 7.42
C MET A 415 -11.65 -9.12 6.44
N MET A 416 -12.26 -10.11 5.80
CA MET A 416 -11.59 -10.97 4.83
C MET A 416 -12.04 -10.62 3.42
N PRO A 417 -11.13 -10.53 2.43
CA PRO A 417 -11.54 -10.49 1.04
C PRO A 417 -12.19 -11.82 0.66
N THR A 418 -13.35 -11.77 0.02
CA THR A 418 -13.97 -12.93 -0.64
C THR A 418 -13.28 -13.22 -1.97
N PRO A 419 -13.49 -14.42 -2.54
CA PRO A 419 -12.90 -14.79 -3.84
C PRO A 419 -13.24 -13.85 -5.00
N ASP A 420 -14.32 -13.07 -4.89
CA ASP A 420 -14.73 -12.04 -5.86
C ASP A 420 -14.17 -10.63 -5.54
N GLY A 421 -13.39 -10.48 -4.47
CA GLY A 421 -12.69 -9.25 -4.09
C GLY A 421 -13.49 -8.29 -3.22
N HIS A 422 -14.71 -8.65 -2.80
CA HIS A 422 -15.44 -7.88 -1.78
C HIS A 422 -14.87 -8.16 -0.37
N ALA A 423 -14.95 -7.21 0.56
CA ALA A 423 -14.62 -7.48 1.95
C ALA A 423 -15.87 -7.98 2.67
N VAL A 424 -15.78 -9.13 3.34
CA VAL A 424 -16.81 -9.59 4.28
C VAL A 424 -16.37 -9.25 5.68
N SER A 425 -17.21 -8.46 6.36
CA SER A 425 -17.06 -8.05 7.74
C SER A 425 -17.78 -9.04 8.64
N GLU A 426 -17.01 -9.92 9.29
CA GLU A 426 -17.50 -10.96 10.20
C GLU A 426 -17.22 -10.61 11.66
N VAL A 427 -18.15 -10.98 12.52
CA VAL A 427 -17.98 -10.89 13.97
C VAL A 427 -18.29 -12.25 14.60
N THR A 428 -17.36 -12.76 15.39
CA THR A 428 -17.49 -14.05 16.06
C THR A 428 -17.57 -13.85 17.58
N THR A 429 -18.54 -14.52 18.20
CA THR A 429 -18.77 -14.56 19.65
C THR A 429 -19.06 -15.99 20.08
N PRO A 430 -19.11 -16.31 21.39
CA PRO A 430 -19.53 -17.64 21.86
C PRO A 430 -20.95 -18.04 21.43
N LYS A 431 -21.80 -17.07 21.03
CA LYS A 431 -23.15 -17.34 20.51
C LYS A 431 -23.18 -17.74 19.03
N GLY A 432 -22.09 -17.48 18.30
CA GLY A 432 -21.96 -17.77 16.87
C GLY A 432 -21.23 -16.67 16.11
N THR A 433 -21.16 -16.87 14.79
CA THR A 433 -20.59 -15.92 13.83
C THR A 433 -21.71 -15.20 13.10
N GLY A 434 -21.54 -13.89 12.92
CA GLY A 434 -22.45 -13.00 12.23
C GLY A 434 -21.69 -11.94 11.43
N THR A 435 -22.37 -10.86 11.08
CA THR A 435 -21.77 -9.74 10.34
C THR A 435 -21.69 -8.48 11.18
N PHE A 436 -20.81 -7.57 10.79
CA PHE A 436 -20.79 -6.22 11.36
C PHE A 436 -20.69 -5.14 10.28
N SER A 437 -21.11 -3.94 10.63
CA SER A 437 -20.91 -2.74 9.82
C SER A 437 -20.73 -1.52 10.72
N VAL A 438 -20.13 -0.47 10.18
CA VAL A 438 -20.04 0.82 10.86
C VAL A 438 -20.92 1.83 10.14
N ILE A 439 -21.89 2.40 10.84
CA ILE A 439 -22.84 3.38 10.30
C ILE A 439 -22.82 4.59 11.24
N ASP A 440 -22.50 5.77 10.69
CA ASP A 440 -22.41 7.03 11.44
C ASP A 440 -21.55 6.93 12.73
N GLY A 441 -20.43 6.21 12.65
CA GLY A 441 -19.50 6.03 13.77
C GLY A 441 -19.97 5.01 14.83
N LYS A 442 -21.05 4.28 14.58
CA LYS A 442 -21.62 3.25 15.48
C LYS A 442 -21.36 1.87 14.92
N LEU A 443 -21.07 0.92 15.80
CA LEU A 443 -20.86 -0.48 15.42
C LEU A 443 -22.20 -1.21 15.44
N HIS A 444 -22.62 -1.71 14.30
CA HIS A 444 -23.77 -2.60 14.15
C HIS A 444 -23.26 -4.03 14.04
N THR A 445 -23.79 -4.93 14.86
CA THR A 445 -23.52 -6.37 14.77
C THR A 445 -24.82 -7.11 14.55
N TYR A 446 -24.81 -8.10 13.67
CA TYR A 446 -25.94 -8.97 13.40
C TYR A 446 -25.54 -10.42 13.63
N ILE A 447 -25.94 -10.98 14.77
CA ILE A 447 -25.58 -12.33 15.21
C ILE A 447 -26.87 -13.06 15.58
N ASP A 448 -27.06 -14.29 15.08
CA ASP A 448 -28.24 -15.11 15.36
C ASP A 448 -29.59 -14.37 15.15
N GLN A 449 -29.70 -13.69 14.01
CA GLN A 449 -30.87 -12.88 13.63
C GLN A 449 -31.17 -11.67 14.53
N GLN A 450 -30.25 -11.28 15.41
CA GLN A 450 -30.38 -10.14 16.29
C GLN A 450 -29.39 -9.06 15.92
N GLU A 451 -29.90 -7.87 15.61
CA GLU A 451 -29.09 -6.67 15.46
C GLU A 451 -28.87 -6.00 16.82
N MET A 452 -27.60 -5.74 17.15
CA MET A 452 -27.18 -4.94 18.29
C MET A 452 -26.31 -3.79 17.82
N ILE A 453 -26.58 -2.60 18.35
CA ILE A 453 -25.85 -1.38 18.06
C ILE A 453 -25.02 -1.01 19.28
N PHE A 454 -23.77 -0.64 19.05
CA PHE A 454 -22.84 -0.11 20.03
C PHE A 454 -22.44 1.31 19.64
N GLU A 455 -22.65 2.25 20.56
CA GLU A 455 -22.21 3.63 20.42
C GLU A 455 -21.17 3.92 21.50
N MET A 456 -20.03 4.48 21.09
CA MET A 456 -18.93 4.82 21.98
C MET A 456 -19.30 6.05 22.80
N THR A 457 -19.12 5.96 24.11
CA THR A 457 -19.40 7.08 25.03
C THR A 457 -18.12 7.66 25.62
N HIS A 458 -17.07 6.85 25.72
CA HIS A 458 -15.76 7.27 26.21
C HIS A 458 -14.68 6.31 25.71
N PHE A 459 -13.49 6.84 25.45
CA PHE A 459 -12.30 6.07 25.09
C PHE A 459 -11.21 6.28 26.15
N ASP A 460 -10.61 5.18 26.59
CA ASP A 460 -9.32 5.12 27.29
C ASP A 460 -8.38 4.19 26.51
N ARG A 461 -7.11 4.17 26.89
CA ARG A 461 -6.05 3.43 26.22
C ARG A 461 -6.29 1.93 26.17
N ASP A 462 -6.88 1.33 27.21
CA ASP A 462 -7.10 -0.12 27.34
C ASP A 462 -8.56 -0.56 27.20
N GLU A 463 -9.47 0.39 27.08
CA GLU A 463 -10.89 0.12 26.93
C GLU A 463 -11.66 1.29 26.30
N PHE A 464 -12.85 1.02 25.79
CA PHE A 464 -13.82 2.08 25.57
C PHE A 464 -15.18 1.70 26.13
N ALA A 465 -15.81 2.68 26.77
CA ALA A 465 -17.17 2.57 27.26
C ALA A 465 -18.15 2.69 26.09
N VAL A 466 -19.18 1.86 26.13
CA VAL A 466 -20.24 1.82 25.14
C VAL A 466 -21.61 1.82 25.78
N CYS A 467 -22.58 2.29 25.03
CA CYS A 467 -23.98 1.91 25.22
C CYS A 467 -24.39 0.92 24.14
N GLN A 468 -25.08 -0.13 24.56
CA GLN A 468 -25.56 -1.23 23.74
C GLN A 468 -27.08 -1.21 23.70
N TYR A 469 -27.66 -1.21 22.49
CA TYR A 469 -29.10 -1.12 22.30
C TYR A 469 -29.56 -1.71 20.96
N SER A 470 -30.86 -1.96 20.81
CA SER A 470 -31.44 -2.49 19.56
C SER A 470 -31.79 -1.37 18.57
N ALA A 471 -32.04 -1.68 17.28
CA ALA A 471 -32.22 -0.70 16.21
C ALA A 471 -33.30 0.39 16.42
N LYS A 472 -34.23 0.22 17.37
CA LYS A 472 -35.30 1.18 17.70
C LYS A 472 -35.06 1.96 18.99
N GLU A 473 -33.92 1.73 19.64
CA GLU A 473 -33.53 2.34 20.89
C GLU A 473 -32.38 3.32 20.68
N SER A 474 -31.91 3.93 21.77
CA SER A 474 -30.78 4.85 21.74
C SER A 474 -29.88 4.63 22.95
N CYS A 475 -28.72 5.27 22.94
CA CYS A 475 -27.77 5.25 24.05
C CYS A 475 -28.42 5.57 25.42
N ASN A 476 -29.37 6.53 25.45
CA ASN A 476 -30.06 6.96 26.66
C ASN A 476 -30.94 5.88 27.31
N THR A 477 -31.34 4.87 26.54
CA THR A 477 -32.19 3.76 26.99
C THR A 477 -31.45 2.42 26.93
N GLY A 478 -30.22 2.42 26.43
CA GLY A 478 -29.39 1.25 26.24
C GLY A 478 -28.71 0.79 27.53
N ARG A 479 -28.09 -0.39 27.45
CA ARG A 479 -27.27 -0.95 28.52
C ARG A 479 -25.85 -0.41 28.40
N THR A 480 -25.24 -0.04 29.51
CA THR A 480 -23.83 0.36 29.52
C THR A 480 -22.93 -0.87 29.55
N GLY A 481 -21.85 -0.84 28.79
CA GLY A 481 -20.81 -1.85 28.82
C GLY A 481 -19.45 -1.23 28.52
N VAL A 482 -18.42 -2.06 28.59
CA VAL A 482 -17.03 -1.68 28.31
C VAL A 482 -16.43 -2.73 27.40
N PHE A 483 -15.87 -2.32 26.27
CA PHE A 483 -15.00 -3.19 25.48
C PHE A 483 -13.58 -3.02 25.97
N LYS A 484 -12.99 -4.11 26.47
CA LYS A 484 -11.58 -4.17 26.86
C LYS A 484 -10.72 -4.72 25.73
N PHE A 485 -9.54 -4.12 25.56
CA PHE A 485 -8.55 -4.56 24.60
C PHE A 485 -7.60 -5.61 25.19
N GLY A 486 -7.13 -6.54 24.34
CA GLY A 486 -6.19 -7.59 24.73
C GLY A 486 -4.71 -7.18 24.77
N HIS A 487 -4.39 -5.89 24.62
CA HIS A 487 -3.00 -5.45 24.44
C HIS A 487 -2.25 -5.10 25.73
N ASN A 488 -2.93 -5.11 26.89
CA ASN A 488 -2.33 -4.90 28.22
C ASN A 488 -1.48 -3.62 28.35
N ALA A 489 -1.90 -2.52 27.72
CA ALA A 489 -1.17 -1.25 27.79
C ALA A 489 -1.32 -0.55 29.15
N GLY A 490 -2.37 -0.90 29.91
CA GLY A 490 -2.82 -0.15 31.07
C GLY A 490 -3.54 1.15 30.68
N PRO A 491 -4.08 1.90 31.66
CA PRO A 491 -4.81 3.15 31.42
C PRO A 491 -3.87 4.26 30.97
N SER A 492 -4.35 5.25 30.22
CA SER A 492 -3.52 6.38 29.77
C SER A 492 -2.90 7.15 30.95
N PRO A 493 -1.64 7.62 30.86
CA PRO A 493 -1.11 8.58 31.83
C PRO A 493 -2.00 9.84 31.88
N GLN A 494 -2.33 10.30 33.11
CA GLN A 494 -3.13 11.51 33.35
C GLN A 494 -2.36 12.81 33.05
#